data_AF-A0A6A3G4R2-F1
#
_entry.id   AF-A0A6A3G4R2-F1
#
_cell.length_a   1.000
_cell.length_b   1.000
_cell.length_c   1.000
_cell.angle_alpha   90.00
_cell.angle_beta   90.00
_cell.angle_gamma   90.00
#
_symmetry.space_group_name_H-M   'P 1'
#
loop_
_entity.id
_entity.type
_entity.pdbx_description
1 polymer ?
#
loop_
_entity_poly.entity_id
_entity_poly.type
_entity_poly.pdbx_seq_one_letter_code
_entity_poly.pdbx_strand_id
1 'polypeptide(L)'
;MNGALPFLLDLNSEELYMLLTLYDHPERPVIPDIRFNLVSMADANAEKEFRFDVRGVLELARLFELPEFVITSERDKAHKTEAVCILLARLSYPNRNYDMMQRFGRSPSALSRLFSHIGTILLV
;
A
#
# COMPACT_ATOMS: atom_id res chain seq x y z
N MET A 1 -24.65 2.20 -24.82
CA MET A 1 -25.82 1.35 -25.11
C MET A 1 -26.49 1.07 -23.79
N ASN A 2 -27.58 1.78 -23.51
CA ASN A 2 -28.39 1.67 -22.31
C ASN A 2 -29.23 0.40 -22.41
N GLY A 3 -28.68 -0.73 -21.97
CA GLY A 3 -29.46 -1.94 -21.75
C GLY A 3 -29.95 -1.93 -20.30
N ALA A 4 -31.15 -1.40 -20.04
CA ALA A 4 -31.83 -1.73 -18.80
C ALA A 4 -31.98 -3.26 -18.77
N LEU A 5 -31.40 -3.91 -17.76
CA LEU A 5 -31.49 -5.37 -17.58
C LEU A 5 -32.97 -5.71 -17.39
N PRO A 6 -33.64 -6.43 -18.32
CA PRO A 6 -35.09 -6.62 -18.31
C PRO A 6 -35.62 -7.28 -17.03
N PHE A 7 -34.77 -8.02 -16.32
CA PHE A 7 -35.07 -8.69 -15.06
C PHE A 7 -35.30 -7.73 -13.87
N LEU A 8 -34.85 -6.47 -13.95
CA LEU A 8 -35.02 -5.48 -12.89
C LEU A 8 -36.48 -5.07 -12.66
N LEU A 9 -37.36 -5.29 -13.65
CA LEU A 9 -38.78 -4.94 -13.57
C LEU A 9 -39.62 -5.99 -12.83
N ASP A 10 -39.08 -7.20 -12.64
CA ASP A 10 -39.75 -8.30 -11.95
C ASP A 10 -39.41 -8.35 -10.45
N LEU A 11 -38.46 -7.52 -10.00
CA LEU A 11 -38.01 -7.47 -8.61
C LEU A 11 -38.90 -6.57 -7.75
N ASN A 12 -39.21 -7.02 -6.54
CA ASN A 12 -39.90 -6.18 -5.56
C ASN A 12 -38.95 -5.11 -4.96
N SER A 13 -39.50 -4.18 -4.17
CA SER A 13 -38.73 -3.08 -3.59
C SER A 13 -37.58 -3.53 -2.69
N GLU A 14 -37.75 -4.63 -1.95
CA GLU A 14 -36.71 -5.18 -1.07
C GLU A 14 -35.60 -5.87 -1.89
N GLU A 15 -35.97 -6.58 -2.94
CA GLU A 15 -35.03 -7.23 -3.85
C GLU A 15 -34.20 -6.22 -4.65
N LEU A 16 -34.82 -5.12 -5.11
CA LEU A 16 -34.11 -4.00 -5.73
C LEU A 16 -33.16 -3.32 -4.74
N TYR A 17 -33.56 -3.16 -3.48
CA TYR A 17 -32.71 -2.56 -2.45
C TYR A 17 -31.50 -3.47 -2.12
N MET A 18 -31.73 -4.77 -1.98
CA MET A 18 -30.66 -5.77 -1.84
C MET A 18 -29.72 -5.77 -3.05
N LEU A 19 -30.25 -5.68 -4.26
CA LEU A 19 -29.42 -5.63 -5.46
C LEU A 19 -28.59 -4.34 -5.51
N LEU A 20 -29.20 -3.19 -5.26
CA LEU A 20 -28.49 -1.91 -5.22
C LEU A 20 -27.39 -1.90 -4.16
N THR A 21 -27.65 -2.46 -2.98
CA THR A 21 -26.62 -2.57 -1.92
C THR A 21 -25.52 -3.59 -2.25
N LEU A 22 -25.80 -4.64 -3.01
CA LEU A 22 -24.80 -5.58 -3.53
C LEU A 22 -23.96 -4.99 -4.67
N TYR A 23 -24.53 -4.07 -5.45
CA TYR A 23 -23.85 -3.41 -6.57
C TYR A 23 -23.22 -2.05 -6.20
N ASP A 24 -23.57 -1.50 -5.03
CA ASP A 24 -22.95 -0.30 -4.45
C ASP A 24 -21.59 -0.65 -3.82
N HIS A 25 -20.74 -1.27 -4.61
CA HIS A 25 -19.34 -1.41 -4.29
C HIS A 25 -18.59 -0.24 -4.94
N PRO A 26 -18.00 0.66 -4.16
CA PRO A 26 -17.21 1.74 -4.72
C PRO A 26 -16.12 1.15 -5.61
N GLU A 27 -15.94 1.73 -6.79
CA GLU A 27 -14.89 1.31 -7.71
C GLU A 27 -13.54 1.34 -6.99
N ARG A 28 -12.86 0.19 -6.96
CA ARG A 28 -11.58 0.06 -6.27
C ARG A 28 -10.46 0.38 -7.25
N PRO A 29 -9.46 1.19 -6.85
CA PRO A 29 -8.32 1.44 -7.70
C PRO A 29 -7.56 0.14 -7.95
N VAL A 30 -7.10 -0.05 -9.19
CA VAL A 30 -6.25 -1.17 -9.56
C VAL A 30 -4.90 -1.00 -8.85
N ILE A 31 -4.48 -2.06 -8.14
CA ILE A 31 -3.15 -2.12 -7.54
C ILE A 31 -2.18 -2.47 -8.68
N PRO A 32 -1.18 -1.62 -8.97
CA PRO A 32 -0.24 -1.90 -10.02
C PRO A 32 0.70 -3.05 -9.60
N ASP A 33 1.04 -3.93 -10.53
CA ASP A 33 2.01 -5.02 -10.32
C ASP A 33 3.44 -4.46 -10.38
N ILE A 34 3.83 -3.75 -9.32
CA ILE A 34 5.15 -3.13 -9.18
C ILE A 34 5.91 -3.86 -8.08
N ARG A 35 7.11 -4.31 -8.43
CA ARG A 35 8.08 -4.83 -7.46
C ARG A 35 9.07 -3.74 -7.13
N PHE A 36 8.88 -3.11 -5.97
CA PHE A 36 9.78 -2.06 -5.51
C PHE A 36 11.21 -2.59 -5.34
N ASN A 37 12.19 -1.92 -5.96
CA ASN A 37 13.61 -2.25 -5.85
C ASN A 37 14.43 -0.99 -5.59
N LEU A 38 14.85 -0.83 -4.33
CA LEU A 38 15.68 0.28 -3.88
C LEU A 38 17.03 0.33 -4.62
N VAL A 39 17.66 -0.82 -4.88
CA VAL A 39 19.03 -0.89 -5.43
C VAL A 39 19.08 -0.42 -6.89
N SER A 40 17.95 -0.50 -7.61
CA SER A 40 17.85 0.05 -8.99
C SER A 40 17.58 1.56 -9.04
N MET A 41 17.37 2.21 -7.90
CA MET A 41 17.07 3.65 -7.86
C MET A 41 18.37 4.48 -7.82
N ALA A 42 18.37 5.63 -8.50
CA ALA A 42 19.47 6.59 -8.40
C ALA A 42 19.51 7.25 -7.01
N ASP A 43 20.70 7.48 -6.47
CA ASP A 43 20.89 8.11 -5.15
C ASP A 43 20.17 9.47 -5.04
N ALA A 44 20.24 10.30 -6.08
CA ALA A 44 19.54 11.59 -6.10
C ALA A 44 18.01 11.46 -5.95
N ASN A 45 17.41 10.40 -6.51
CA ASN A 45 15.97 10.14 -6.33
C ASN A 45 15.71 9.62 -4.91
N ALA A 46 16.57 8.75 -4.38
CA ALA A 46 16.49 8.25 -3.02
C ALA A 46 16.47 9.39 -1.99
N GLU A 47 17.39 10.35 -2.13
CA GLU A 47 17.48 11.50 -1.25
C GLU A 47 16.21 12.36 -1.27
N LYS A 48 15.61 12.56 -2.46
CA LYS A 48 14.37 13.34 -2.58
C LYS A 48 13.17 12.63 -1.95
N GLU A 49 13.10 11.30 -2.12
CA GLU A 49 11.96 10.50 -1.69
C GLU A 49 12.03 10.09 -0.21
N PHE A 50 13.22 9.78 0.28
CA PHE A 50 13.45 9.16 1.59
C PHE A 50 14.34 9.98 2.51
N ARG A 51 14.94 11.09 2.04
CA ARG A 51 15.93 11.92 2.75
C ARG A 51 17.25 11.22 3.04
N PHE A 52 17.47 10.05 2.43
CA PHE A 52 18.70 9.27 2.48
C PHE A 52 19.01 8.74 1.07
N ASP A 53 20.29 8.61 0.75
CA ASP A 53 20.75 7.90 -0.44
C ASP A 53 20.46 6.39 -0.32
N VAL A 54 20.72 5.61 -1.38
CA VAL A 54 20.45 4.16 -1.37
C VAL A 54 21.22 3.48 -0.24
N ARG A 55 22.49 3.85 -0.04
CA ARG A 55 23.35 3.27 1.00
C ARG A 55 22.83 3.59 2.40
N GLY A 56 22.39 4.82 2.65
CA GLY A 56 21.82 5.25 3.91
C GLY A 56 20.56 4.48 4.27
N VAL A 57 19.67 4.24 3.29
CA VAL A 57 18.47 3.41 3.54
C VAL A 57 18.84 1.96 3.85
N LEU A 58 19.82 1.38 3.15
CA LEU A 58 20.31 0.03 3.43
C LEU A 58 20.91 -0.07 4.84
N GLU A 59 21.67 0.94 5.25
CA GLU A 59 22.28 0.99 6.58
C GLU A 59 21.21 1.17 7.67
N LEU A 60 20.19 1.99 7.45
CA LEU A 60 19.04 2.09 8.37
C LEU A 60 18.33 0.75 8.54
N ALA A 61 18.11 0.00 7.45
CA ALA A 61 17.52 -1.33 7.53
C ALA A 61 18.37 -2.31 8.36
N ARG A 62 19.69 -2.14 8.36
CA ARG A 62 20.62 -2.91 9.20
C ARG A 62 20.55 -2.45 10.66
N LEU A 63 20.55 -1.15 10.92
CA LEU A 63 20.55 -0.54 12.26
C LEU A 63 19.23 -0.73 13.00
N PHE A 64 18.11 -0.79 12.29
CA PHE A 64 16.80 -1.09 12.86
C PHE A 64 16.62 -2.58 13.21
N GLU A 65 17.61 -3.42 12.89
CA GLU A 65 17.59 -4.86 13.17
C GLU A 65 16.31 -5.56 12.69
N LEU A 66 15.73 -5.05 11.58
CA LEU A 66 14.51 -5.63 11.03
C LEU A 66 14.77 -7.05 10.51
N PRO A 67 13.82 -7.98 10.68
CA PRO A 67 13.90 -9.28 10.04
C PRO A 67 13.94 -9.12 8.52
N GLU A 68 14.56 -10.07 7.81
CA GLU A 68 14.69 -10.05 6.34
C GLU A 68 13.37 -9.73 5.63
N PHE A 69 12.28 -10.28 6.17
CA PHE A 69 10.92 -9.95 5.78
C PHE A 69 10.11 -9.50 6.97
N VAL A 70 9.48 -8.33 6.82
CA VAL A 70 8.47 -7.82 7.74
C VAL A 70 7.13 -8.42 7.31
N ILE A 71 6.48 -9.11 8.24
CA ILE A 71 5.21 -9.82 7.98
C ILE A 71 4.19 -9.39 9.03
N THR A 72 3.09 -8.78 8.60
CA THR A 72 2.01 -8.37 9.50
C THR A 72 1.09 -9.53 9.87
N SER A 73 0.20 -9.34 10.86
CA SER A 73 -0.86 -10.29 11.23
C SER A 73 -1.79 -10.64 10.06
N GLU A 74 -2.02 -9.68 9.17
CA GLU A 74 -2.84 -9.80 7.96
C GLU A 74 -2.07 -10.42 6.79
N ARG A 75 -0.84 -10.88 7.06
CA ARG A 75 0.06 -11.55 6.11
C ARG A 75 0.56 -10.64 4.99
N ASP A 76 0.56 -9.33 5.21
CA ASP A 76 1.27 -8.42 4.31
C ASP A 76 2.78 -8.62 4.51
N LYS A 77 3.48 -9.00 3.44
CA LYS A 77 4.91 -9.29 3.45
C LYS A 77 5.67 -8.24 2.65
N ALA A 78 6.63 -7.56 3.28
CA ALA A 78 7.58 -6.66 2.63
C ALA A 78 9.01 -7.07 2.99
N HIS A 79 9.94 -6.89 2.04
CA HIS A 79 11.36 -7.03 2.36
C HIS A 79 11.78 -5.89 3.29
N LYS A 80 12.77 -6.11 4.17
CA LYS A 80 13.20 -5.10 5.15
C LYS A 80 13.51 -3.73 4.54
N THR A 81 14.11 -3.69 3.36
CA THR A 81 14.44 -2.43 2.67
C THR A 81 13.21 -1.71 2.14
N GLU A 82 12.24 -2.46 1.59
CA GLU A 82 10.94 -1.92 1.16
C GLU A 82 10.17 -1.37 2.37
N ALA A 83 10.17 -2.09 3.48
CA ALA A 83 9.58 -1.68 4.75
C ALA A 83 10.17 -0.35 5.25
N VAL A 84 11.50 -0.22 5.28
CA VAL A 84 12.16 1.06 5.64
C VAL A 84 11.79 2.17 4.66
N CYS A 85 11.76 1.91 3.36
CA CYS A 85 11.32 2.91 2.37
C CYS A 85 9.87 3.38 2.59
N ILE A 86 8.95 2.47 2.96
CA ILE A 86 7.56 2.81 3.30
C ILE A 86 7.52 3.72 4.54
N LEU A 87 8.29 3.37 5.58
CA LEU A 87 8.42 4.17 6.80
C LEU A 87 8.97 5.57 6.48
N LEU A 88 10.11 5.65 5.79
CA LEU A 88 10.76 6.92 5.45
C LEU A 88 9.88 7.80 4.56
N ALA A 89 9.19 7.21 3.57
CA ALA A 89 8.26 7.95 2.72
C ALA A 89 7.16 8.63 3.54
N ARG A 90 6.59 7.93 4.55
CA ARG A 90 5.55 8.47 5.44
C ARG A 90 6.05 9.58 6.36
N LEU A 91 7.29 9.46 6.83
CA LEU A 91 7.90 10.40 7.76
C LEU A 91 8.48 11.64 7.05
N SER A 92 8.81 11.52 5.76
CA SER A 92 9.43 12.61 4.99
C SER A 92 8.46 13.75 4.68
N TYR A 93 7.18 13.43 4.46
CA TYR A 93 6.09 14.38 4.26
C TYR A 93 4.72 13.67 4.31
N PRO A 94 3.60 14.39 4.53
CA PRO A 94 2.27 13.81 4.43
C PRO A 94 1.97 13.37 2.99
N ASN A 95 1.90 12.06 2.74
CA ASN A 95 1.58 11.49 1.44
C ASN A 95 0.30 10.65 1.47
N ARG A 96 -0.40 10.60 0.32
CA ARG A 96 -1.62 9.78 0.21
C ARG A 96 -1.23 8.32 0.01
N ASN A 97 -2.04 7.42 0.56
CA ASN A 97 -1.88 5.98 0.31
C ASN A 97 -1.96 5.64 -1.19
N TYR A 98 -2.73 6.43 -1.96
CA TYR A 98 -2.83 6.26 -3.40
C TYR A 98 -1.49 6.49 -4.11
N ASP A 99 -0.77 7.56 -3.77
CA ASP A 99 0.54 7.87 -4.37
C ASP A 99 1.56 6.79 -4.00
N MET A 100 1.53 6.34 -2.75
CA MET A 100 2.37 5.24 -2.29
C MET A 100 2.02 3.91 -2.97
N MET A 101 0.74 3.64 -3.23
CA MET A 101 0.33 2.43 -3.95
C MET A 101 0.93 2.41 -5.37
N GLN A 102 0.95 3.56 -6.06
CA GLN A 102 1.58 3.69 -7.37
C GLN A 102 3.10 3.46 -7.33
N ARG A 103 3.73 3.69 -6.18
CA ARG A 103 5.18 3.53 -6.03
C ARG A 103 5.60 2.13 -5.59
N PHE A 104 4.88 1.57 -4.62
CA PHE A 104 5.26 0.32 -3.96
C PHE A 104 4.51 -0.90 -4.52
N GLY A 105 3.47 -0.73 -5.34
CA GLY A 105 2.66 -1.85 -5.84
C GLY A 105 1.86 -2.54 -4.73
N ARG A 106 1.61 -1.83 -3.62
CA ARG A 106 0.92 -2.36 -2.44
C ARG A 106 -0.43 -1.72 -2.26
N SER A 107 -1.40 -2.50 -1.78
CA SER A 107 -2.72 -1.96 -1.45
C SER A 107 -2.60 -0.83 -0.39
N PRO A 108 -3.50 0.17 -0.43
CA PRO A 108 -3.55 1.23 0.58
C PRO A 108 -3.58 0.72 2.02
N SER A 109 -4.32 -0.38 2.25
CA SER A 109 -4.43 -1.00 3.58
C SER A 109 -3.13 -1.70 4.00
N ALA A 110 -2.46 -2.38 3.07
CA ALA A 110 -1.17 -3.02 3.34
C ALA A 110 -0.10 -1.98 3.72
N LEU A 111 -0.08 -0.83 3.05
CA LEU A 111 0.83 0.27 3.36
C LEU A 111 0.62 0.81 4.78
N SER A 112 -0.64 1.02 5.19
CA SER A 112 -0.96 1.47 6.55
C SER A 112 -0.54 0.43 7.59
N ARG A 113 -0.80 -0.86 7.35
CA ARG A 113 -0.47 -1.94 8.29
C ARG A 113 1.03 -2.16 8.42
N LEU A 114 1.76 -2.13 7.31
CA LEU A 114 3.23 -2.20 7.32
C LEU A 114 3.82 -1.03 8.10
N PHE A 115 3.37 0.21 7.85
CA PHE A 115 3.82 1.39 8.59
C PHE A 115 3.60 1.22 10.11
N SER A 116 2.38 0.88 10.53
CA SER A 116 2.07 0.68 11.94
C SER A 116 2.89 -0.44 12.57
N HIS A 117 3.04 -1.57 11.87
CA HIS A 117 3.77 -2.73 12.37
C HIS A 117 5.27 -2.45 12.55
N ILE A 118 5.90 -1.76 11.59
CA ILE A 118 7.30 -1.32 11.73
C ILE A 118 7.44 -0.35 12.89
N GLY A 119 6.50 0.60 13.03
CA GLY A 119 6.47 1.51 14.18
C GLY A 119 6.42 0.76 15.52
N THR A 120 5.62 -0.29 15.61
CA THR A 120 5.60 -1.16 16.79
C THR A 120 6.93 -1.87 17.02
N ILE A 121 7.58 -2.40 15.99
CA ILE A 121 8.90 -3.06 16.13
C ILE A 121 9.95 -2.10 16.68
N LEU A 122 9.95 -0.85 16.23
CA LEU A 122 10.97 0.14 16.61
C LEU A 122 10.76 0.80 17.98
N LEU A 123 9.55 0.71 18.53
CA LEU A 123 9.18 1.33 19.81
C LEU A 123 9.15 0.36 20.99
N VAL A 124 9.50 -0.90 20.74
CA VAL A 124 9.62 -1.98 21.75
C VAL A 124 11.10 -2.20 22.07
#